data_AF-A0A160FKL8-F1
#
_entry.id   AF-A0A160FKL8-F1
#
_cell.length_a   1.000
_cell.length_b   1.000
_cell.length_c   1.000
_cell.angle_alpha   90.00
_cell.angle_beta   90.00
_cell.angle_gamma   90.00
#
_symmetry.space_group_name_H-M   'P 1'
#
loop_
_entity.id
_entity.type
_entity.pdbx_description
1 polymer ?
#
loop_
_entity_poly.entity_id
_entity_poly.type
_entity_poly.pdbx_seq_one_letter_code
_entity_poly.pdbx_strand_id
1 'polypeptide(L)'
;MFDMFRVWQAAAPKMQTQFIADGESSVGKKVSTDRPVRHVGACRTHRRAVPHSLRHIALLISAGLIGTAAHATDDSLTNRQSDITPLCGAKPMIVGVSDGYGGNTWRKTGLAEVKDELSRCKNVKRIIYSNANGDPQKANSDINSMVAQGVNVLIMLPDFGAVQLPAMRAAMKAGVSVVPYSAQISGVAGRDYVVNVVGDTKQIGVLWANWLGTNLKKGNVVFVGGSPGAAGSRNFMDGLKAGLDKYPNLKLLNDQFVVTNWNPVDAQKATAGLIAQYPHIDAIVTDYGVTALAAAKAFEQAHLPVPAIVTIASDNELNCHYLSAKKSGTAFPYYTLDGTTTYVRFAVRHGVASYQGTADNESPSVLPFAYADSAKGLDPKCDPSAPPDADLSSALPPEKLKAVFEQ
;
A
#
# COMPACT_ATOMS: atom_id res chain seq x y z
N MET A 1 -39.62 -33.74 -2.09
CA MET A 1 -38.39 -34.50 -1.81
C MET A 1 -37.40 -33.51 -1.20
N PHE A 2 -37.72 -32.86 -0.08
CA PHE A 2 -37.60 -33.33 1.30
C PHE A 2 -36.30 -34.08 1.58
N ASP A 3 -35.50 -33.43 2.44
CA ASP A 3 -34.60 -33.99 3.44
C ASP A 3 -33.11 -34.08 3.11
N MET A 4 -32.34 -33.10 3.63
CA MET A 4 -31.08 -33.34 4.33
C MET A 4 -30.65 -32.09 5.11
N PHE A 5 -31.49 -31.72 6.08
CA PHE A 5 -31.11 -30.88 7.22
C PHE A 5 -30.84 -31.82 8.38
N ARG A 6 -29.57 -32.03 8.75
CA ARG A 6 -29.03 -32.46 10.08
C ARG A 6 -27.76 -33.29 9.90
N VAL A 7 -26.60 -32.65 10.05
CA VAL A 7 -25.53 -33.12 10.96
C VAL A 7 -24.80 -31.86 11.46
N TRP A 8 -25.01 -31.52 12.72
CA TRP A 8 -24.25 -30.52 13.48
C TRP A 8 -23.68 -31.25 14.71
N GLN A 9 -22.54 -30.73 15.20
CA GLN A 9 -21.89 -31.02 16.50
C GLN A 9 -20.88 -32.17 16.55
N ALA A 10 -19.59 -31.83 16.48
CA ALA A 10 -18.66 -32.09 17.58
C ALA A 10 -17.34 -31.31 17.40
N ALA A 11 -16.72 -30.95 18.53
CA ALA A 11 -15.35 -30.43 18.71
C ALA A 11 -15.12 -28.91 18.58
N ALA A 12 -15.50 -28.17 19.63
CA ALA A 12 -14.80 -26.95 20.07
C ALA A 12 -14.39 -27.14 21.55
N PRO A 13 -13.10 -27.03 21.92
CA PRO A 13 -12.72 -26.98 23.33
C PRO A 13 -12.82 -25.55 23.88
N LYS A 14 -13.46 -25.46 25.05
CA LYS A 14 -13.63 -24.28 25.89
C LYS A 14 -12.27 -23.80 26.42
N MET A 15 -11.91 -22.53 26.20
CA MET A 15 -10.91 -21.84 27.04
C MET A 15 -11.67 -21.01 28.08
N GLN A 16 -11.66 -21.51 29.31
CA GLN A 16 -12.14 -20.80 30.48
C GLN A 16 -11.12 -19.73 30.89
N THR A 17 -11.62 -18.53 31.10
CA THR A 17 -10.94 -17.39 31.71
C THR A 17 -10.72 -17.69 33.20
N GLN A 18 -9.46 -17.74 33.63
CA GLN A 18 -9.10 -17.66 35.05
C GLN A 18 -8.48 -16.29 35.32
N PHE A 19 -9.26 -15.43 35.95
CA PHE A 19 -8.79 -14.27 36.69
C PHE A 19 -8.08 -14.77 37.94
N ILE A 20 -6.79 -14.49 38.07
CA ILE A 20 -6.08 -14.54 39.36
C ILE A 20 -5.80 -13.09 39.75
N ALA A 21 -6.38 -12.72 40.89
CA ALA A 21 -6.10 -11.48 41.58
C ALA A 21 -4.94 -11.74 42.55
N ASP A 22 -3.83 -11.04 42.36
CA ASP A 22 -2.82 -10.86 43.40
C ASP A 22 -2.82 -9.38 43.79
N GLY A 23 -3.24 -9.14 45.03
CA GLY A 23 -2.97 -7.91 45.72
C GLY A 23 -1.65 -8.03 46.46
N GLU A 24 -0.81 -7.01 46.38
CA GLU A 24 0.14 -6.72 47.45
C GLU A 24 0.37 -5.22 47.57
N SER A 25 0.14 -4.75 48.79
CA SER A 25 0.36 -3.40 49.29
C SER A 25 1.83 -3.17 49.62
N SER A 26 2.39 -2.00 49.29
CA SER A 26 3.44 -1.40 50.13
C SER A 26 3.46 0.13 50.06
N VAL A 27 2.98 0.68 51.18
CA VAL A 27 3.31 1.93 51.88
C VAL A 27 4.56 2.70 51.40
N GLY A 28 4.31 3.94 50.97
CA GLY A 28 4.80 5.16 51.63
C GLY A 28 6.28 5.58 51.53
N LYS A 29 6.54 6.70 50.85
CA LYS A 29 7.21 7.88 51.44
C LYS A 29 7.10 9.11 50.53
N LYS A 30 6.34 10.11 51.00
CA LYS A 30 6.42 11.51 50.56
C LYS A 30 7.72 12.11 51.10
N VAL A 31 8.48 12.81 50.26
CA VAL A 31 9.39 13.87 50.70
C VAL A 31 9.09 15.12 49.88
N SER A 32 8.60 16.11 50.60
CA SER A 32 8.44 17.51 50.23
C SER A 32 9.73 18.22 50.63
N THR A 33 10.25 19.11 49.78
CA THR A 33 11.03 20.27 50.24
C THR A 33 10.72 21.48 49.37
N ASP A 34 10.30 22.52 50.09
CA ASP A 34 9.85 23.83 49.65
C ASP A 34 11.06 24.79 49.47
N ARG A 35 11.06 25.56 48.36
CA ARG A 35 11.53 26.96 48.17
C ARG A 35 13.02 27.36 48.43
N PRO A 36 13.51 28.55 47.97
CA PRO A 36 12.78 29.75 47.49
C PRO A 36 13.29 30.44 46.20
N VAL A 37 12.43 31.37 45.76
CA VAL A 37 12.56 32.42 44.75
C VAL A 37 13.69 33.41 45.03
N ARG A 38 14.39 33.87 43.98
CA ARG A 38 15.02 35.21 43.94
C ARG A 38 14.78 35.91 42.60
N HIS A 39 14.13 37.06 42.69
CA HIS A 39 14.10 38.13 41.68
C HIS A 39 15.45 38.86 41.63
N VAL A 40 15.99 39.10 40.44
CA VAL A 40 16.73 40.31 39.96
C VAL A 40 16.83 40.12 38.44
N GLY A 41 16.67 41.04 37.50
CA GLY A 41 16.32 42.46 37.46
C GLY A 41 16.29 42.82 35.97
N ALA A 42 15.37 43.69 35.57
CA ALA A 42 15.26 44.17 34.21
C ALA A 42 16.49 44.99 33.81
N CYS A 43 17.00 44.81 32.59
CA CYS A 43 17.80 45.83 31.93
C CYS A 43 17.27 46.09 30.52
N ARG A 44 17.07 47.38 30.28
CA ARG A 44 16.39 48.03 29.16
C ARG A 44 17.36 48.25 27.99
N THR A 45 16.76 48.51 26.83
CA THR A 45 17.27 49.31 25.67
C THR A 45 18.43 48.68 24.88
N HIS A 46 18.33 48.49 23.56
CA HIS A 46 18.10 49.56 22.59
C HIS A 46 17.37 49.07 21.32
N ARG A 47 16.28 49.75 20.97
CA ARG A 47 15.89 49.97 19.57
C ARG A 47 16.91 50.93 18.96
N ARG A 48 17.45 50.60 17.78
CA ARG A 48 18.02 51.58 16.85
C ARG A 48 17.20 51.54 15.57
N ALA A 49 16.51 52.64 15.32
CA ALA A 49 15.95 53.03 14.05
C ALA A 49 16.82 54.17 13.50
N VAL A 50 17.15 54.14 12.21
CA VAL A 50 17.58 55.29 11.40
C VAL A 50 17.30 54.96 9.91
N PRO A 51 17.18 55.92 8.98
CA PRO A 51 15.91 56.52 8.59
C PRO A 51 15.64 56.46 7.07
N HIS A 52 14.45 56.92 6.66
CA HIS A 52 14.07 57.19 5.27
C HIS A 52 14.68 58.48 4.70
N SER A 53 15.23 58.39 3.49
CA SER A 53 15.23 59.38 2.39
C SER A 53 16.14 58.82 1.28
N LEU A 54 15.97 58.91 -0.05
CA LEU A 54 15.18 59.79 -0.91
C LEU A 54 15.11 59.13 -2.30
N ARG A 55 14.06 59.48 -3.04
CA ARG A 55 13.67 59.09 -4.41
C ARG A 55 14.81 59.13 -5.44
N HIS A 56 14.89 58.11 -6.30
CA HIS A 56 15.14 58.29 -7.73
C HIS A 56 14.24 57.36 -8.57
N ILE A 57 13.59 57.98 -9.54
CA ILE A 57 12.70 57.41 -10.55
C ILE A 57 13.59 56.75 -11.61
N ALA A 58 13.33 55.47 -11.92
CA ALA A 58 13.74 54.86 -13.18
C ALA A 58 12.57 54.02 -13.70
N LEU A 59 11.84 54.63 -14.64
CA LEU A 59 10.80 54.00 -15.43
C LEU A 59 11.48 53.34 -16.63
N LEU A 60 11.52 52.00 -16.69
CA LEU A 60 11.73 51.27 -17.94
C LEU A 60 10.73 50.13 -18.05
N ILE A 61 9.86 50.30 -19.04
CA ILE A 61 8.88 49.37 -19.57
C ILE A 61 9.63 48.27 -20.32
N SER A 62 9.40 47.00 -20.00
CA SER A 62 9.18 45.96 -21.02
C SER A 62 8.80 44.60 -20.42
N ALA A 63 7.69 44.08 -20.96
CA ALA A 63 7.42 42.68 -21.29
C ALA A 63 7.31 41.64 -20.16
N GLY A 64 6.05 41.36 -19.78
CA GLY A 64 5.52 40.00 -19.90
C GLY A 64 6.17 38.91 -19.06
N LEU A 65 6.11 39.01 -17.73
CA LEU A 65 6.14 37.83 -16.89
C LEU A 65 4.75 37.20 -16.90
N ILE A 66 4.55 36.31 -17.86
CA ILE A 66 3.52 35.28 -17.79
C ILE A 66 3.79 34.55 -16.47
N GLY A 67 2.92 34.78 -15.49
CA GLY A 67 2.87 33.98 -14.28
C GLY A 67 2.60 32.54 -14.69
N THR A 68 3.61 31.69 -14.58
CA THR A 68 3.50 30.24 -14.69
C THR A 68 2.75 29.70 -13.46
N ALA A 69 1.45 29.98 -13.40
CA ALA A 69 0.54 29.18 -12.60
C ALA A 69 0.27 27.89 -13.38
N ALA A 70 1.08 26.86 -13.09
CA ALA A 70 0.73 25.43 -13.14
C ALA A 70 2.01 24.59 -13.26
N HIS A 71 2.84 24.57 -12.23
CA HIS A 71 3.62 23.38 -11.88
C HIS A 71 3.18 23.01 -10.47
N ALA A 72 1.95 22.49 -10.38
CA ALA A 72 1.48 21.82 -9.19
C ALA A 72 1.13 20.39 -9.61
N THR A 73 1.76 19.45 -8.90
CA THR A 73 1.49 18.01 -8.83
C THR A 73 1.88 17.14 -10.04
N ASP A 74 3.18 16.96 -10.23
CA ASP A 74 3.70 15.66 -10.71
C ASP A 74 4.66 15.01 -9.68
N ASP A 75 5.19 15.81 -8.75
CA ASP A 75 6.11 15.38 -7.66
C ASP A 75 5.53 14.42 -6.61
N SER A 76 4.28 13.99 -6.74
CA SER A 76 3.66 13.08 -5.75
C SER A 76 3.69 11.60 -6.13
N LEU A 77 4.03 11.24 -7.36
CA LEU A 77 4.07 9.83 -7.77
C LEU A 77 5.51 9.31 -7.74
N THR A 78 5.84 8.48 -6.75
CA THR A 78 7.16 7.85 -6.59
C THR A 78 7.28 6.49 -7.31
N ASN A 79 6.35 6.17 -8.22
CA ASN A 79 6.36 4.94 -9.03
C ASN A 79 7.17 5.02 -10.32
N ARG A 80 7.86 6.13 -10.59
CA ARG A 80 8.71 6.23 -11.77
C ARG A 80 9.86 5.22 -11.65
N GLN A 81 9.73 4.11 -12.37
CA GLN A 81 10.70 3.03 -12.34
C GLN A 81 12.01 3.41 -13.05
N SER A 82 13.13 3.18 -12.38
CA SER A 82 14.46 3.40 -12.92
C SER A 82 14.97 2.23 -13.76
N ASP A 83 15.93 2.49 -14.64
CA ASP A 83 16.65 1.43 -15.34
C ASP A 83 17.58 0.68 -14.36
N ILE A 84 17.45 -0.64 -14.26
CA ILE A 84 18.34 -1.48 -13.44
C ILE A 84 19.76 -1.66 -14.04
N THR A 85 19.93 -1.47 -15.35
CA THR A 85 21.19 -1.74 -16.08
C THR A 85 22.41 -1.04 -15.45
N PRO A 86 22.34 0.25 -15.07
CA PRO A 86 23.43 0.93 -14.37
C PRO A 86 23.72 0.37 -12.98
N LEU A 87 22.73 -0.29 -12.35
CA LEU A 87 22.83 -0.83 -11.00
C LEU A 87 23.47 -2.23 -11.00
N CYS A 88 23.39 -2.96 -12.11
CA CYS A 88 23.82 -4.36 -12.21
C CYS A 88 25.29 -4.60 -11.81
N GLY A 89 26.17 -3.59 -11.95
CA GLY A 89 27.59 -3.72 -11.58
C GLY A 89 28.31 -4.86 -12.30
N ALA A 90 29.36 -5.40 -11.68
CA ALA A 90 30.20 -6.45 -12.26
C ALA A 90 30.27 -7.74 -11.42
N LYS A 91 29.92 -7.71 -10.13
CA LYS A 91 30.04 -8.87 -9.24
C LYS A 91 29.03 -9.94 -9.67
N PRO A 92 29.41 -11.21 -9.87
CA PRO A 92 28.43 -12.29 -10.04
C PRO A 92 27.45 -12.32 -8.88
N MET A 93 26.16 -12.57 -9.15
CA MET A 93 25.14 -12.60 -8.11
C MET A 93 24.20 -13.80 -8.23
N ILE A 94 23.86 -14.39 -7.08
CA ILE A 94 22.73 -15.30 -6.92
C ILE A 94 21.62 -14.52 -6.19
N VAL A 95 20.43 -14.47 -6.79
CA VAL A 95 19.29 -13.76 -6.21
C VAL A 95 18.31 -14.77 -5.61
N GLY A 96 17.93 -14.57 -4.36
CA GLY A 96 16.87 -15.30 -3.68
C GLY A 96 15.56 -14.52 -3.74
N VAL A 97 14.45 -15.20 -3.99
CA VAL A 97 13.08 -14.67 -3.90
C VAL A 97 12.30 -15.54 -2.94
N SER A 98 11.89 -14.98 -1.80
CA SER A 98 11.21 -15.72 -0.73
C SER A 98 9.80 -15.20 -0.49
N ASP A 99 8.81 -16.06 -0.74
CA ASP A 99 7.41 -15.83 -0.40
C ASP A 99 6.99 -16.67 0.80
N GLY A 100 6.18 -16.10 1.69
CA GLY A 100 5.45 -16.87 2.70
C GLY A 100 4.32 -17.68 2.07
N TYR A 101 3.67 -17.16 1.03
CA TYR A 101 2.68 -17.86 0.21
C TYR A 101 2.75 -17.41 -1.25
N GLY A 102 2.95 -18.36 -2.18
CA GLY A 102 3.12 -18.09 -3.61
C GLY A 102 1.93 -18.45 -4.51
N GLY A 103 0.77 -18.79 -3.94
CA GLY A 103 -0.30 -19.48 -4.68
C GLY A 103 -1.23 -18.59 -5.53
N ASN A 104 -1.23 -17.27 -5.34
CA ASN A 104 -2.12 -16.35 -6.07
C ASN A 104 -1.44 -15.68 -7.28
N THR A 105 -2.23 -15.10 -8.17
CA THR A 105 -1.72 -14.48 -9.42
C THR A 105 -0.79 -13.30 -9.12
N TRP A 106 -1.08 -12.47 -8.12
CA TRP A 106 -0.21 -11.36 -7.71
C TRP A 106 1.22 -11.82 -7.36
N ARG A 107 1.36 -12.92 -6.63
CA ARG A 107 2.66 -13.50 -6.23
C ARG A 107 3.41 -14.07 -7.43
N LYS A 108 2.70 -14.82 -8.29
CA LYS A 108 3.28 -15.36 -9.52
C LYS A 108 3.75 -14.22 -10.45
N THR A 109 2.95 -13.16 -10.59
CA THR A 109 3.31 -11.95 -11.34
C THR A 109 4.53 -11.29 -10.71
N GLY A 110 4.56 -11.07 -9.39
CA GLY A 110 5.72 -10.51 -8.69
C GLY A 110 7.01 -11.31 -8.94
N LEU A 111 6.97 -12.64 -8.86
CA LEU A 111 8.12 -13.48 -9.19
C LEU A 111 8.56 -13.32 -10.65
N ALA A 112 7.61 -13.21 -11.58
CA ALA A 112 7.92 -12.97 -12.99
C ALA A 112 8.51 -11.57 -13.22
N GLU A 113 8.03 -10.54 -12.51
CA GLU A 113 8.59 -9.19 -12.53
C GLU A 113 10.05 -9.19 -12.07
N VAL A 114 10.39 -9.95 -11.02
CA VAL A 114 11.79 -10.13 -10.59
C VAL A 114 12.64 -10.76 -11.70
N LYS A 115 12.16 -11.84 -12.31
CA LYS A 115 12.88 -12.53 -13.38
C LYS A 115 13.08 -11.63 -14.60
N ASP A 116 12.06 -10.85 -14.96
CA ASP A 116 12.11 -9.91 -16.07
C ASP A 116 13.09 -8.76 -15.81
N GLU A 117 12.99 -8.11 -14.65
CA GLU A 117 13.89 -7.01 -14.26
C GLU A 117 15.35 -7.49 -14.24
N LEU A 118 15.63 -8.64 -13.61
CA LEU A 118 16.98 -9.21 -13.54
C LEU A 118 17.52 -9.72 -14.88
N SER A 119 16.67 -9.95 -15.89
CA SER A 119 17.13 -10.39 -17.22
C SER A 119 18.05 -9.37 -17.90
N ARG A 120 18.02 -8.12 -17.45
CA ARG A 120 18.88 -7.02 -17.91
C ARG A 120 20.27 -7.05 -17.27
N CYS A 121 20.46 -7.82 -16.19
CA CYS A 121 21.74 -7.98 -15.49
C CYS A 121 22.45 -9.29 -15.90
N LYS A 122 23.42 -9.19 -16.83
CA LYS A 122 24.17 -10.35 -17.37
C LYS A 122 25.00 -11.13 -16.33
N ASN A 123 25.25 -10.55 -15.17
CA ASN A 123 26.01 -11.14 -14.07
C ASN A 123 25.14 -11.92 -13.06
N VAL A 124 23.83 -12.00 -13.25
CA VAL A 124 22.94 -12.90 -12.50
C VAL A 124 23.23 -14.34 -12.91
N LYS A 125 23.71 -15.15 -11.96
CA LYS A 125 24.09 -16.56 -12.20
C LYS A 125 22.93 -17.52 -11.97
N ARG A 126 22.07 -17.21 -11.00
CA ARG A 126 20.94 -18.05 -10.60
C ARG A 126 19.91 -17.22 -9.84
N ILE A 127 18.63 -17.54 -10.06
CA ILE A 127 17.51 -17.08 -9.24
C ILE A 127 16.99 -18.29 -8.47
N ILE A 128 16.94 -18.20 -7.14
CA ILE A 128 16.40 -19.23 -6.26
C ILE A 128 15.06 -18.74 -5.73
N TYR A 129 14.02 -19.54 -5.90
CA TYR A 129 12.69 -19.23 -5.39
C TYR A 129 12.31 -20.17 -4.25
N SER A 130 11.66 -19.64 -3.21
CA SER A 130 11.00 -20.45 -2.18
C SER A 130 9.57 -19.97 -1.93
N ASN A 131 8.68 -20.93 -1.72
CA ASN A 131 7.34 -20.70 -1.19
C ASN A 131 7.24 -21.40 0.17
N ALA A 132 6.97 -20.66 1.24
CA ALA A 132 6.83 -21.21 2.58
C ALA A 132 5.46 -21.89 2.82
N ASN A 133 4.52 -21.78 1.88
CA ASN A 133 3.21 -22.41 1.93
C ASN A 133 2.42 -22.08 3.22
N GLY A 134 2.50 -20.84 3.68
CA GLY A 134 1.82 -20.37 4.89
C GLY A 134 2.51 -20.75 6.22
N ASP A 135 3.69 -21.38 6.17
CA ASP A 135 4.42 -21.81 7.37
C ASP A 135 5.55 -20.81 7.74
N PRO A 136 5.49 -20.14 8.91
CA PRO A 136 6.51 -19.19 9.34
C PRO A 136 7.87 -19.84 9.67
N GLN A 137 7.89 -21.07 10.18
CA GLN A 137 9.12 -21.81 10.46
C GLN A 137 9.81 -22.22 9.16
N LYS A 138 9.03 -22.65 8.18
CA LYS A 138 9.53 -22.93 6.83
C LYS A 138 10.09 -21.66 6.19
N ALA A 139 9.41 -20.53 6.29
CA ALA A 139 9.90 -19.27 5.73
C ALA A 139 11.28 -18.88 6.29
N ASN A 140 11.46 -19.00 7.60
CA ASN A 140 12.76 -18.76 8.24
C ASN A 140 13.83 -19.76 7.79
N SER A 141 13.47 -21.03 7.66
CA SER A 141 14.37 -22.08 7.17
C SER A 141 14.75 -21.89 5.70
N ASP A 142 13.82 -21.43 4.86
CA ASP A 142 14.04 -21.13 3.45
C ASP A 142 15.03 -19.97 3.30
N ILE A 143 14.90 -18.91 4.09
CA ILE A 143 15.87 -17.80 4.13
C ILE A 143 17.27 -18.31 4.49
N ASN A 144 17.39 -19.10 5.57
CA ASN A 144 18.67 -19.66 5.99
C ASN A 144 19.28 -20.59 4.93
N SER A 145 18.45 -21.39 4.25
CA SER A 145 18.86 -22.27 3.16
C SER A 145 19.37 -21.47 1.95
N MET A 146 18.71 -20.38 1.59
CA MET A 146 19.17 -19.47 0.54
C MET A 146 20.54 -18.86 0.86
N VAL A 147 20.74 -18.41 2.10
CA VAL A 147 22.05 -17.90 2.57
C VAL A 147 23.12 -18.99 2.44
N ALA A 148 22.83 -20.21 2.90
CA ALA A 148 23.75 -21.35 2.77
C ALA A 148 24.06 -21.72 1.31
N GLN A 149 23.12 -21.48 0.39
CA GLN A 149 23.30 -21.66 -1.06
C GLN A 149 24.03 -20.51 -1.75
N GLY A 150 24.52 -19.52 -0.98
CA GLY A 150 25.33 -18.41 -1.48
C GLY A 150 24.52 -17.28 -2.13
N VAL A 151 23.23 -17.12 -1.75
CA VAL A 151 22.45 -15.95 -2.18
C VAL A 151 23.14 -14.66 -1.75
N ASN A 152 23.22 -13.70 -2.66
CA ASN A 152 23.84 -12.40 -2.46
C ASN A 152 22.82 -11.28 -2.27
N VAL A 153 21.67 -11.40 -2.94
CA VAL A 153 20.54 -10.48 -2.84
C VAL A 153 19.30 -11.30 -2.51
N LEU A 154 18.62 -10.97 -1.42
CA LEU A 154 17.38 -11.63 -1.01
C LEU A 154 16.24 -10.64 -1.10
N ILE A 155 15.35 -10.84 -2.06
CA ILE A 155 14.10 -10.11 -2.18
C ILE A 155 13.01 -10.95 -1.52
N MET A 156 12.23 -10.37 -0.62
CA MET A 156 11.25 -11.19 0.10
C MET A 156 9.97 -10.46 0.49
N LEU A 157 8.88 -11.22 0.56
CA LEU A 157 7.64 -10.79 1.18
C LEU A 157 7.61 -11.21 2.64
N PRO A 158 7.52 -10.26 3.58
CA PRO A 158 7.55 -10.59 4.99
C PRO A 158 6.15 -10.93 5.53
N ASP A 159 5.55 -11.99 5.00
CA ASP A 159 4.18 -12.43 5.30
C ASP A 159 3.93 -12.72 6.78
N PHE A 160 4.98 -13.04 7.55
CA PHE A 160 4.91 -13.34 8.97
C PHE A 160 5.48 -12.20 9.84
N GLY A 161 5.72 -11.02 9.25
CA GLY A 161 6.10 -9.80 9.94
C GLY A 161 7.34 -9.95 10.82
N ALA A 162 7.21 -9.56 12.09
CA ALA A 162 8.32 -9.50 13.04
C ALA A 162 9.02 -10.85 13.26
N VAL A 163 8.32 -11.97 13.03
CA VAL A 163 8.86 -13.33 13.21
C VAL A 163 9.98 -13.63 12.22
N GLN A 164 10.04 -12.95 11.08
CA GLN A 164 11.09 -13.14 10.07
C GLN A 164 12.33 -12.27 10.29
N LEU A 165 12.28 -11.25 11.15
CA LEU A 165 13.40 -10.33 11.39
C LEU A 165 14.69 -11.00 11.86
N PRO A 166 14.67 -12.01 12.75
CA PRO A 166 15.90 -12.69 13.15
C PRO A 166 16.61 -13.36 11.97
N ALA A 167 15.86 -13.98 11.05
CA ALA A 167 16.42 -14.60 9.85
C ALA A 167 16.96 -13.55 8.86
N MET A 168 16.24 -12.45 8.65
CA MET A 168 16.71 -11.33 7.82
C MET A 168 18.03 -10.75 8.37
N ARG A 169 18.09 -10.51 9.69
CA ARG A 169 19.30 -9.99 10.36
C ARG A 169 20.47 -10.97 10.24
N ALA A 170 20.23 -12.27 10.36
CA ALA A 170 21.26 -13.28 10.18
C ALA A 170 21.81 -13.28 8.74
N ALA A 171 20.93 -13.16 7.74
CA ALA A 171 21.31 -13.03 6.33
C ALA A 171 22.13 -11.74 6.06
N MET A 172 21.71 -10.59 6.62
CA MET A 172 22.47 -9.34 6.55
C MET A 172 23.88 -9.48 7.15
N LYS A 173 24.01 -10.13 8.31
CA LYS A 173 25.31 -10.42 8.93
C LYS A 173 26.20 -11.35 8.09
N ALA A 174 25.60 -12.21 7.27
CA ALA A 174 26.29 -13.07 6.32
C ALA A 174 26.67 -12.34 5.00
N GLY A 175 26.39 -11.03 4.89
CA GLY A 175 26.72 -10.23 3.72
C GLY A 175 25.66 -10.24 2.61
N VAL A 176 24.47 -10.80 2.87
CA VAL A 176 23.36 -10.79 1.92
C VAL A 176 22.65 -9.44 1.97
N SER A 177 22.40 -8.83 0.81
CA SER A 177 21.53 -7.64 0.71
C SER A 177 20.07 -8.08 0.79
N VAL A 178 19.45 -7.92 1.96
CA VAL A 178 18.05 -8.31 2.21
C VAL A 178 17.13 -7.10 2.00
N VAL A 179 16.13 -7.25 1.13
CA VAL A 179 15.14 -6.20 0.82
C VAL A 179 13.72 -6.76 0.90
N PRO A 180 13.03 -6.58 2.04
CA PRO A 180 11.61 -6.85 2.14
C PRO A 180 10.79 -5.86 1.31
N TYR A 181 9.62 -6.30 0.84
CA TYR A 181 8.71 -5.43 0.09
C TYR A 181 7.22 -5.66 0.35
N SER A 182 6.39 -4.72 -0.12
CA SER A 182 4.93 -4.67 -0.08
C SER A 182 4.31 -4.49 1.31
N ALA A 183 4.79 -5.24 2.31
CA ALA A 183 4.28 -5.16 3.67
C ALA A 183 5.17 -4.27 4.57
N GLN A 184 4.53 -3.36 5.31
CA GLN A 184 5.19 -2.64 6.39
C GLN A 184 5.53 -3.60 7.53
N ILE A 185 6.80 -3.66 7.91
CA ILE A 185 7.27 -4.47 9.02
C ILE A 185 7.92 -3.63 10.11
N SER A 186 7.87 -4.12 11.34
CA SER A 186 8.70 -3.62 12.44
C SER A 186 10.15 -4.00 12.16
N GLY A 187 11.10 -3.07 12.22
CA GLY A 187 12.51 -3.36 11.94
C GLY A 187 13.30 -2.09 11.70
N VAL A 188 14.62 -2.20 11.66
CA VAL A 188 15.51 -1.06 11.43
C VAL A 188 16.34 -1.29 10.18
N ALA A 189 16.19 -0.40 9.20
CA ALA A 189 17.01 -0.37 7.99
C ALA A 189 18.50 -0.25 8.33
N GLY A 190 19.35 -0.91 7.56
CA GLY A 190 20.79 -1.07 7.83
C GLY A 190 21.13 -2.10 8.92
N ARG A 191 20.17 -2.56 9.72
CA ARG A 191 20.39 -3.58 10.77
C ARG A 191 19.68 -4.90 10.47
N ASP A 192 18.37 -4.84 10.27
CA ASP A 192 17.53 -6.02 10.06
C ASP A 192 17.39 -6.35 8.56
N TYR A 193 17.46 -5.33 7.71
CA TYR A 193 17.41 -5.39 6.25
C TYR A 193 18.08 -4.14 5.67
N VAL A 194 18.37 -4.09 4.37
CA VAL A 194 18.94 -2.90 3.70
C VAL A 194 17.93 -1.76 3.74
N VAL A 195 16.77 -1.98 3.15
CA VAL A 195 15.65 -1.06 3.07
C VAL A 195 14.35 -1.86 2.94
N ASN A 196 13.21 -1.32 3.38
CA ASN A 196 11.90 -1.94 3.22
C ASN A 196 11.10 -1.15 2.17
N VAL A 197 10.74 -1.80 1.06
CA VAL A 197 10.00 -1.16 -0.04
C VAL A 197 8.50 -1.31 0.16
N VAL A 198 7.78 -0.22 0.37
CA VAL A 198 6.35 -0.28 0.76
C VAL A 198 5.53 0.79 0.07
N GLY A 199 4.23 0.54 -0.04
CA GLY A 199 3.28 1.55 -0.47
C GLY A 199 3.04 2.62 0.60
N ASP A 200 2.99 3.90 0.21
CA ASP A 200 2.54 4.96 1.12
C ASP A 200 1.01 4.96 1.25
N THR A 201 0.51 4.01 2.06
CA THR A 201 -0.93 3.78 2.26
C THR A 201 -1.68 5.03 2.75
N LYS A 202 -1.05 5.88 3.57
CA LYS A 202 -1.69 7.11 4.04
C LYS A 202 -1.80 8.13 2.90
N GLN A 203 -0.75 8.30 2.13
CA GLN A 203 -0.79 9.21 0.99
C GLN A 203 -1.74 8.70 -0.11
N ILE A 204 -1.89 7.39 -0.29
CA ILE A 204 -2.92 6.80 -1.16
C ILE A 204 -4.33 7.16 -0.68
N GLY A 205 -4.60 7.10 0.63
CA GLY A 205 -5.84 7.60 1.20
C GLY A 205 -6.13 9.06 0.84
N VAL A 206 -5.09 9.91 0.90
CA VAL A 206 -5.19 11.32 0.47
C VAL A 206 -5.47 11.45 -1.03
N LEU A 207 -4.87 10.60 -1.88
CA LEU A 207 -5.14 10.58 -3.32
C LEU A 207 -6.60 10.26 -3.62
N TRP A 208 -7.18 9.26 -2.94
CA TRP A 208 -8.61 8.94 -3.07
C TRP A 208 -9.50 10.10 -2.65
N ALA A 209 -9.20 10.74 -1.51
CA ALA A 209 -9.94 11.91 -1.06
C ALA A 209 -9.91 13.05 -2.08
N ASN A 210 -8.73 13.33 -2.66
CA ASN A 210 -8.57 14.37 -3.67
C ASN A 210 -9.34 14.04 -4.96
N TRP A 211 -9.32 12.78 -5.40
CA TRP A 211 -10.10 12.35 -6.57
C TRP A 211 -11.60 12.51 -6.31
N LEU A 212 -12.09 12.06 -5.14
CA LEU A 212 -13.49 12.22 -4.75
C LEU A 212 -13.88 13.70 -4.66
N GLY A 213 -13.05 14.53 -4.01
CA GLY A 213 -13.29 15.95 -3.85
C GLY A 213 -13.38 16.72 -5.16
N THR A 214 -12.54 16.34 -6.13
CA THR A 214 -12.52 16.94 -7.47
C THR A 214 -13.74 16.53 -8.30
N ASN A 215 -14.12 15.24 -8.24
CA ASN A 215 -15.07 14.66 -9.19
C ASN A 215 -16.50 14.56 -8.66
N LEU A 216 -16.70 14.29 -7.36
CA LEU A 216 -18.04 14.25 -6.75
C LEU A 216 -18.47 15.60 -6.18
N LYS A 217 -17.52 16.38 -5.64
CA LYS A 217 -17.72 17.70 -5.00
C LYS A 217 -18.56 17.70 -3.72
N LYS A 218 -19.56 16.82 -3.60
CA LYS A 218 -20.38 16.56 -2.42
C LYS A 218 -20.81 15.09 -2.37
N GLY A 219 -21.17 14.59 -1.20
CA GLY A 219 -21.74 13.25 -1.06
C GLY A 219 -21.25 12.47 0.16
N ASN A 220 -21.81 11.29 0.30
CA ASN A 220 -21.52 10.36 1.38
C ASN A 220 -20.53 9.30 0.93
N VAL A 221 -19.41 9.20 1.64
CA VAL A 221 -18.35 8.23 1.39
C VAL A 221 -18.43 7.16 2.48
N VAL A 222 -18.25 5.90 2.10
CA VAL A 222 -17.98 4.80 3.04
C VAL A 222 -16.64 4.17 2.70
N PHE A 223 -15.96 3.65 3.71
CA PHE A 223 -14.72 2.90 3.53
C PHE A 223 -14.88 1.46 4.06
N VAL A 224 -14.58 0.48 3.20
CA VAL A 224 -14.54 -0.95 3.56
C VAL A 224 -13.11 -1.45 3.44
N GLY A 225 -12.67 -2.29 4.38
CA GLY A 225 -11.28 -2.74 4.48
C GLY A 225 -11.16 -4.20 4.88
N GLY A 226 -9.95 -4.60 5.26
CA GLY A 226 -9.59 -5.99 5.54
C GLY A 226 -10.15 -6.59 6.82
N SER A 227 -9.32 -7.43 7.46
CA SER A 227 -9.65 -8.09 8.72
C SER A 227 -9.71 -7.11 9.90
N PRO A 228 -10.37 -7.48 11.02
CA PRO A 228 -10.36 -6.67 12.22
C PRO A 228 -8.93 -6.37 12.66
N GLY A 229 -8.60 -5.09 12.80
CA GLY A 229 -7.27 -4.68 13.23
C GLY A 229 -6.21 -4.59 12.12
N ALA A 230 -6.57 -4.74 10.84
CA ALA A 230 -5.67 -4.56 9.70
C ALA A 230 -5.03 -3.16 9.71
N ALA A 231 -3.70 -3.10 9.84
CA ALA A 231 -2.97 -1.83 9.90
C ALA A 231 -3.00 -1.06 8.57
N GLY A 232 -2.93 -1.76 7.43
CA GLY A 232 -3.05 -1.16 6.10
C GLY A 232 -4.38 -0.42 5.93
N SER A 233 -5.50 -1.09 6.19
CA SER A 233 -6.84 -0.50 6.11
C SER A 233 -7.01 0.72 7.03
N ARG A 234 -6.42 0.70 8.24
CA ARG A 234 -6.39 1.88 9.11
C ARG A 234 -5.61 3.04 8.49
N ASN A 235 -4.40 2.79 8.00
CA ASN A 235 -3.56 3.84 7.41
C ASN A 235 -4.21 4.48 6.18
N PHE A 236 -4.81 3.65 5.31
CA PHE A 236 -5.63 4.09 4.18
C PHE A 236 -6.79 4.99 4.62
N MET A 237 -7.55 4.54 5.62
CA MET A 237 -8.68 5.31 6.14
C MET A 237 -8.25 6.62 6.81
N ASP A 238 -7.15 6.62 7.56
CA ASP A 238 -6.60 7.84 8.19
C ASP A 238 -6.13 8.85 7.14
N GLY A 239 -5.53 8.36 6.05
CA GLY A 239 -5.20 9.16 4.88
C GLY A 239 -6.43 9.74 4.20
N LEU A 240 -7.46 8.91 3.98
CA LEU A 240 -8.74 9.32 3.41
C LEU A 240 -9.39 10.42 4.26
N LYS A 241 -9.49 10.24 5.58
CA LYS A 241 -10.02 11.25 6.51
C LYS A 241 -9.26 12.57 6.39
N ALA A 242 -7.93 12.53 6.53
CA ALA A 242 -7.09 13.73 6.46
C ALA A 242 -7.19 14.44 5.09
N GLY A 243 -7.37 13.69 4.00
CA GLY A 243 -7.60 14.26 2.69
C GLY A 243 -8.99 14.90 2.55
N LEU A 244 -10.02 14.26 3.11
CA LEU A 244 -11.41 14.73 3.07
C LEU A 244 -11.63 16.02 3.86
N ASP A 245 -10.77 16.35 4.83
CA ASP A 245 -10.82 17.64 5.56
C ASP A 245 -10.78 18.86 4.62
N LYS A 246 -10.24 18.72 3.41
CA LYS A 246 -10.22 19.76 2.37
C LYS A 246 -11.56 19.91 1.63
N TYR A 247 -12.46 18.96 1.79
CA TYR A 247 -13.70 18.82 1.02
C TYR A 247 -14.90 18.69 1.98
N PRO A 248 -15.35 19.78 2.63
CA PRO A 248 -16.34 19.72 3.72
C PRO A 248 -17.73 19.22 3.30
N ASN A 249 -18.01 19.17 2.00
CA ASN A 249 -19.26 18.63 1.45
C ASN A 249 -19.20 17.12 1.20
N LEU A 250 -18.04 16.49 1.35
CA LEU A 250 -17.89 15.04 1.38
C LEU A 250 -17.84 14.56 2.82
N LYS A 251 -18.69 13.60 3.15
CA LYS A 251 -18.80 13.06 4.51
C LYS A 251 -18.46 11.59 4.52
N LEU A 252 -17.41 11.21 5.25
CA LEU A 252 -17.16 9.82 5.58
C LEU A 252 -18.20 9.38 6.64
N LEU A 253 -19.05 8.42 6.29
CA LEU A 253 -20.18 8.01 7.13
C LEU A 253 -19.81 7.07 8.27
N ASN A 254 -18.73 6.32 8.11
CA ASN A 254 -18.23 5.37 9.10
C ASN A 254 -16.91 5.83 9.71
N ASP A 255 -16.83 5.87 11.04
CA ASP A 255 -15.62 6.30 11.77
C ASP A 255 -14.51 5.23 11.76
N GLN A 256 -14.87 3.97 11.56
CA GLN A 256 -13.96 2.83 11.41
C GLN A 256 -14.29 2.08 10.13
N PHE A 257 -13.28 1.48 9.48
CA PHE A 257 -13.51 0.72 8.26
C PHE A 257 -14.46 -0.45 8.51
N VAL A 258 -15.34 -0.73 7.56
CA VAL A 258 -16.19 -1.93 7.64
C VAL A 258 -15.36 -3.14 7.22
N VAL A 259 -15.35 -4.16 8.08
CA VAL A 259 -14.56 -5.37 7.89
C VAL A 259 -15.14 -6.21 6.75
N THR A 260 -14.28 -6.57 5.81
CA THR A 260 -14.60 -7.49 4.70
C THR A 260 -13.71 -8.73 4.69
N ASN A 261 -12.70 -8.79 5.57
CA ASN A 261 -11.65 -9.83 5.54
C ASN A 261 -10.97 -9.99 4.17
N TRP A 262 -11.03 -8.96 3.30
CA TRP A 262 -10.61 -9.03 1.89
C TRP A 262 -11.28 -10.17 1.11
N ASN A 263 -12.47 -10.58 1.54
CA ASN A 263 -13.22 -11.68 0.97
C ASN A 263 -14.48 -11.17 0.24
N PRO A 264 -14.78 -11.64 -0.98
CA PRO A 264 -15.94 -11.16 -1.73
C PRO A 264 -17.28 -11.37 -1.01
N VAL A 265 -17.47 -12.48 -0.29
CA VAL A 265 -18.73 -12.79 0.40
C VAL A 265 -18.94 -11.83 1.57
N ASP A 266 -17.91 -11.64 2.37
CA ASP A 266 -17.94 -10.71 3.50
C ASP A 266 -18.07 -9.26 3.01
N ALA A 267 -17.43 -8.89 1.91
CA ALA A 267 -17.59 -7.58 1.27
C ALA A 267 -19.02 -7.35 0.77
N GLN A 268 -19.63 -8.34 0.11
CA GLN A 268 -21.03 -8.24 -0.33
C GLN A 268 -21.98 -8.07 0.87
N LYS A 269 -21.76 -8.84 1.95
CA LYS A 269 -22.55 -8.73 3.19
C LYS A 269 -22.35 -7.37 3.88
N ALA A 270 -21.11 -6.90 3.97
CA ALA A 270 -20.76 -5.59 4.53
C ALA A 270 -21.44 -4.47 3.74
N THR A 271 -21.35 -4.50 2.40
CA THR A 271 -21.96 -3.51 1.52
C THR A 271 -23.49 -3.55 1.60
N ALA A 272 -24.12 -4.73 1.66
CA ALA A 272 -25.57 -4.85 1.87
C ALA A 272 -26.00 -4.23 3.22
N GLY A 273 -25.20 -4.43 4.28
CA GLY A 273 -25.42 -3.77 5.57
C GLY A 273 -25.31 -2.24 5.49
N LEU A 274 -24.32 -1.73 4.74
CA LEU A 274 -24.16 -0.30 4.48
C LEU A 274 -25.33 0.30 3.69
N ILE A 275 -25.81 -0.40 2.64
CA ILE A 275 -26.99 0.00 1.87
C ILE A 275 -28.23 0.08 2.78
N ALA A 276 -28.42 -0.90 3.67
CA ALA A 276 -29.54 -0.91 4.60
C ALA A 276 -29.44 0.20 5.67
N GLN A 277 -28.22 0.52 6.12
CA GLN A 277 -27.97 1.51 7.16
C GLN A 277 -28.04 2.95 6.65
N TYR A 278 -27.57 3.19 5.43
CA TYR A 278 -27.41 4.53 4.88
C TYR A 278 -28.27 4.71 3.61
N PRO A 279 -29.28 5.60 3.64
CA PRO A 279 -30.18 5.80 2.51
C PRO A 279 -29.50 6.28 1.21
N HIS A 280 -28.31 6.88 1.32
CA HIS A 280 -27.55 7.40 0.19
C HIS A 280 -26.05 7.24 0.42
N ILE A 281 -25.39 6.54 -0.51
CA ILE A 281 -23.93 6.39 -0.56
C ILE A 281 -23.50 6.85 -1.95
N ASP A 282 -22.60 7.82 -2.02
CA ASP A 282 -22.08 8.40 -3.26
C ASP A 282 -20.75 7.78 -3.67
N ALA A 283 -19.99 7.24 -2.71
CA ALA A 283 -18.72 6.59 -2.96
C ALA A 283 -18.44 5.44 -1.99
N ILE A 284 -17.85 4.38 -2.51
CA ILE A 284 -17.25 3.30 -1.75
C ILE A 284 -15.75 3.31 -2.03
N VAL A 285 -14.98 3.51 -0.97
CA VAL A 285 -13.54 3.38 -0.99
C VAL A 285 -13.17 2.02 -0.41
N THR A 286 -12.25 1.31 -1.06
CA THR A 286 -11.77 0.01 -0.60
C THR A 286 -10.30 -0.18 -0.87
N ASP A 287 -9.64 -1.00 -0.06
CA ASP A 287 -8.21 -1.28 -0.21
C ASP A 287 -7.91 -2.55 -1.03
N TYR A 288 -8.91 -3.08 -1.75
CA TYR A 288 -8.74 -4.25 -2.63
C TYR A 288 -9.79 -4.33 -3.75
N GLY A 289 -9.36 -4.60 -4.98
CA GLY A 289 -10.23 -4.66 -6.17
C GLY A 289 -11.37 -5.69 -6.05
N VAL A 290 -11.09 -6.88 -5.54
CA VAL A 290 -12.10 -7.95 -5.47
C VAL A 290 -13.26 -7.57 -4.56
N THR A 291 -12.97 -6.85 -3.48
CA THR A 291 -14.00 -6.31 -2.58
C THR A 291 -14.71 -5.10 -3.20
N ALA A 292 -14.04 -4.35 -4.07
CA ALA A 292 -14.65 -3.29 -4.87
C ALA A 292 -15.70 -3.84 -5.86
N LEU A 293 -15.40 -4.95 -6.54
CA LEU A 293 -16.36 -5.62 -7.42
C LEU A 293 -17.56 -6.16 -6.64
N ALA A 294 -17.30 -6.81 -5.49
CA ALA A 294 -18.37 -7.29 -4.62
C ALA A 294 -19.29 -6.15 -4.15
N ALA A 295 -18.72 -4.98 -3.85
CA ALA A 295 -19.49 -3.80 -3.50
C ALA A 295 -20.34 -3.29 -4.68
N ALA A 296 -19.77 -3.19 -5.88
CA ALA A 296 -20.52 -2.81 -7.08
C ALA A 296 -21.71 -3.75 -7.34
N LYS A 297 -21.46 -5.07 -7.34
CA LYS A 297 -22.51 -6.09 -7.53
C LYS A 297 -23.60 -6.04 -6.46
N ALA A 298 -23.27 -5.67 -5.22
CA ALA A 298 -24.27 -5.54 -4.16
C ALA A 298 -25.28 -4.40 -4.43
N PHE A 299 -24.84 -3.27 -5.00
CA PHE A 299 -25.75 -2.19 -5.41
C PHE A 299 -26.63 -2.62 -6.59
N GLU A 300 -26.06 -3.31 -7.57
CA GLU A 300 -26.81 -3.83 -8.72
C GLU A 300 -27.90 -4.82 -8.30
N GLN A 301 -27.58 -5.73 -7.36
CA GLN A 301 -28.54 -6.68 -6.78
C GLN A 301 -29.64 -6.00 -5.97
N ALA A 302 -29.34 -4.85 -5.36
CA ALA A 302 -30.33 -4.01 -4.68
C ALA A 302 -31.13 -3.13 -5.66
N HIS A 303 -30.87 -3.22 -6.97
CA HIS A 303 -31.44 -2.36 -8.01
C HIS A 303 -31.18 -0.86 -7.76
N LEU A 304 -30.02 -0.54 -7.19
CA LEU A 304 -29.56 0.82 -6.94
C LEU A 304 -28.45 1.20 -7.94
N PRO A 305 -28.31 2.49 -8.27
CA PRO A 305 -27.13 2.97 -8.99
C PRO A 305 -25.85 2.64 -8.23
N VAL A 306 -24.85 2.11 -8.93
CA VAL A 306 -23.55 1.84 -8.34
C VAL A 306 -22.87 3.18 -8.01
N PRO A 307 -22.42 3.41 -6.76
CA PRO A 307 -21.72 4.63 -6.36
C PRO A 307 -20.34 4.71 -7.01
N ALA A 308 -19.62 5.81 -6.80
CA ALA A 308 -18.22 5.87 -7.20
C ALA A 308 -17.42 4.74 -6.51
N ILE A 309 -16.70 3.95 -7.31
CA ILE A 309 -15.83 2.88 -6.81
C ILE A 309 -14.39 3.39 -6.85
N VAL A 310 -13.75 3.47 -5.69
CA VAL A 310 -12.41 4.02 -5.51
C VAL A 310 -11.54 3.00 -4.80
N THR A 311 -10.47 2.52 -5.43
CA THR A 311 -9.66 1.42 -4.87
C THR A 311 -8.16 1.52 -5.18
N ILE A 312 -7.40 0.65 -4.54
CA ILE A 312 -6.05 0.22 -4.93
C ILE A 312 -6.15 -1.22 -5.42
N ALA A 313 -5.16 -1.67 -6.18
CA ALA A 313 -5.03 -3.05 -6.61
C ALA A 313 -6.26 -3.52 -7.41
N SER A 314 -6.41 -2.96 -8.60
CA SER A 314 -7.45 -3.38 -9.55
C SER A 314 -7.33 -4.88 -9.83
N ASP A 315 -8.45 -5.52 -10.13
CA ASP A 315 -8.46 -6.87 -10.68
C ASP A 315 -9.15 -6.89 -12.05
N ASN A 316 -8.88 -7.95 -12.79
CA ASN A 316 -9.38 -8.16 -14.14
C ASN A 316 -10.91 -8.19 -14.19
N GLU A 317 -11.57 -8.88 -13.24
CA GLU A 317 -13.03 -9.01 -13.25
C GLU A 317 -13.72 -7.65 -13.03
N LEU A 318 -13.23 -6.83 -12.11
CA LEU A 318 -13.71 -5.46 -11.88
C LEU A 318 -13.54 -4.59 -13.13
N ASN A 319 -12.38 -4.66 -13.76
CA ASN A 319 -12.08 -3.88 -14.96
C ASN A 319 -12.97 -4.30 -16.14
N CYS A 320 -13.16 -5.61 -16.34
CA CYS A 320 -14.07 -6.15 -17.34
C CYS A 320 -15.52 -5.74 -17.08
N HIS A 321 -15.96 -5.79 -15.81
CA HIS A 321 -17.29 -5.35 -15.40
C HIS A 321 -17.52 -3.87 -15.71
N TYR A 322 -16.57 -3.00 -15.35
CA TYR A 322 -16.60 -1.58 -15.65
C TYR A 322 -16.69 -1.31 -17.16
N LEU A 323 -15.85 -1.94 -17.99
CA LEU A 323 -15.85 -1.74 -19.44
C LEU A 323 -17.14 -2.26 -20.10
N SER A 324 -17.70 -3.35 -19.59
CA SER A 324 -19.01 -3.85 -20.02
C SER A 324 -20.12 -2.82 -19.71
N ALA A 325 -20.14 -2.31 -18.47
CA ALA A 325 -21.08 -1.27 -18.06
C ALA A 325 -20.92 0.02 -18.88
N LYS A 326 -19.68 0.40 -19.24
CA LYS A 326 -19.40 1.54 -20.10
C LYS A 326 -20.00 1.35 -21.50
N LYS A 327 -19.86 0.15 -22.08
CA LYS A 327 -20.43 -0.19 -23.38
C LYS A 327 -21.96 -0.18 -23.39
N SER A 328 -22.60 -0.55 -22.28
CA SER A 328 -24.07 -0.52 -22.13
C SER A 328 -24.63 0.83 -21.69
N GLY A 329 -23.79 1.85 -21.43
CA GLY A 329 -24.23 3.16 -20.96
C GLY A 329 -24.62 3.20 -19.48
N THR A 330 -24.17 2.23 -18.69
CA THR A 330 -24.48 2.09 -17.25
C THR A 330 -23.22 2.14 -16.38
N ALA A 331 -22.10 2.68 -16.89
CA ALA A 331 -20.87 2.81 -16.12
C ALA A 331 -21.05 3.71 -14.88
N PHE A 332 -20.38 3.31 -13.80
CA PHE A 332 -20.24 4.08 -12.57
C PHE A 332 -18.91 4.86 -12.56
N PRO A 333 -18.77 5.92 -11.76
CA PRO A 333 -17.48 6.57 -11.58
C PRO A 333 -16.45 5.58 -11.00
N TYR A 334 -15.30 5.46 -11.64
CA TYR A 334 -14.31 4.44 -11.29
C TYR A 334 -12.90 5.04 -11.23
N TYR A 335 -12.23 4.82 -10.12
CA TYR A 335 -10.83 5.14 -9.91
C TYR A 335 -10.12 3.99 -9.24
N THR A 336 -9.05 3.50 -9.87
CA THR A 336 -8.17 2.52 -9.26
C THR A 336 -6.72 2.88 -9.46
N LEU A 337 -5.92 2.61 -8.46
CA LEU A 337 -4.46 2.58 -8.59
C LEU A 337 -4.01 1.21 -9.10
N ASP A 338 -2.74 1.13 -9.53
CA ASP A 338 -2.11 -0.10 -10.00
C ASP A 338 -2.13 -1.25 -8.97
N GLY A 339 -1.83 -2.45 -9.45
CA GLY A 339 -1.78 -3.73 -8.73
C GLY A 339 -0.66 -3.88 -7.74
N THR A 340 0.26 -2.93 -7.67
CA THR A 340 1.46 -2.95 -6.80
C THR A 340 2.44 -4.09 -7.04
N THR A 341 2.25 -4.93 -8.09
CA THR A 341 3.20 -5.99 -8.46
C THR A 341 4.58 -5.43 -8.79
N THR A 342 4.64 -4.16 -9.19
CA THR A 342 5.88 -3.44 -9.53
C THR A 342 6.72 -3.06 -8.32
N TYR A 343 6.20 -3.12 -7.08
CA TYR A 343 6.98 -2.84 -5.86
C TYR A 343 8.19 -3.75 -5.75
N VAL A 344 8.08 -4.98 -6.25
CA VAL A 344 9.19 -5.92 -6.25
C VAL A 344 10.36 -5.47 -7.14
N ARG A 345 10.10 -4.70 -8.22
CA ARG A 345 11.16 -4.17 -9.09
C ARG A 345 12.01 -3.12 -8.36
N PHE A 346 11.38 -2.25 -7.58
CA PHE A 346 12.10 -1.32 -6.69
C PHE A 346 12.93 -2.08 -5.65
N ALA A 347 12.38 -3.15 -5.07
CA ALA A 347 13.11 -3.99 -4.13
C ALA A 347 14.33 -4.67 -4.78
N VAL A 348 14.17 -5.18 -6.01
CA VAL A 348 15.25 -5.73 -6.82
C VAL A 348 16.34 -4.68 -7.07
N ARG A 349 15.98 -3.47 -7.49
CA ARG A 349 16.94 -2.39 -7.79
C ARG A 349 17.73 -1.97 -6.55
N HIS A 350 17.07 -1.77 -5.41
CA HIS A 350 17.75 -1.51 -4.13
C HIS A 350 18.67 -2.66 -3.70
N GLY A 351 18.21 -3.91 -3.83
CA GLY A 351 18.98 -5.09 -3.43
C GLY A 351 20.22 -5.30 -4.30
N VAL A 352 20.06 -5.16 -5.62
CA VAL A 352 21.17 -5.23 -6.58
C VAL A 352 22.15 -4.09 -6.34
N ALA A 353 21.67 -2.85 -6.17
CA ALA A 353 22.53 -1.71 -5.95
C ALA A 353 23.36 -1.83 -4.66
N SER A 354 22.72 -2.25 -3.57
CA SER A 354 23.38 -2.54 -2.29
C SER A 354 24.49 -3.59 -2.44
N TYR A 355 24.22 -4.71 -3.11
CA TYR A 355 25.22 -5.76 -3.29
C TYR A 355 26.38 -5.33 -4.20
N GLN A 356 26.07 -4.61 -5.28
CA GLN A 356 27.07 -4.16 -6.24
C GLN A 356 27.89 -2.98 -5.72
N GLY A 357 27.34 -2.19 -4.78
CA GLY A 357 27.91 -0.91 -4.35
C GLY A 357 27.68 0.21 -5.36
N THR A 358 26.59 0.13 -6.13
CA THR A 358 26.16 1.18 -7.06
C THR A 358 25.15 2.11 -6.38
N ALA A 359 25.00 3.33 -6.90
CA ALA A 359 24.07 4.31 -6.34
C ALA A 359 22.65 4.07 -6.86
N ASP A 360 21.70 3.94 -5.94
CA ASP A 360 20.27 3.90 -6.23
C ASP A 360 19.58 4.98 -5.38
N ASN A 361 18.86 5.87 -6.08
CA ASN A 361 18.20 7.03 -5.50
C ASN A 361 16.67 6.89 -5.53
N GLU A 362 16.14 5.71 -5.88
CA GLU A 362 14.70 5.48 -5.81
C GLU A 362 14.19 5.60 -4.37
N SER A 363 12.94 6.06 -4.25
CA SER A 363 12.26 6.08 -2.96
C SER A 363 11.85 4.65 -2.60
N PRO A 364 12.14 4.16 -1.38
CA PRO A 364 11.58 2.90 -0.91
C PRO A 364 10.09 3.03 -0.53
N SER A 365 9.58 4.26 -0.43
CA SER A 365 8.14 4.53 -0.31
C SER A 365 7.56 4.78 -1.70
N VAL A 366 6.76 3.84 -2.19
CA VAL A 366 6.25 3.81 -3.58
C VAL A 366 4.78 4.23 -3.60
N LEU A 367 4.42 5.14 -4.49
CA LEU A 367 3.04 5.56 -4.73
C LEU A 367 2.56 5.06 -6.08
N PRO A 368 1.57 4.15 -6.12
CA PRO A 368 1.12 3.53 -7.37
C PRO A 368 0.45 4.55 -8.30
N PHE A 369 0.46 4.29 -9.62
CA PHE A 369 -0.18 5.20 -10.58
C PHE A 369 -1.67 4.92 -10.66
N ALA A 370 -2.44 5.92 -11.12
CA ALA A 370 -3.82 5.69 -11.55
C ALA A 370 -3.83 4.75 -12.76
N TYR A 371 -4.43 3.58 -12.60
CA TYR A 371 -4.59 2.59 -13.66
C TYR A 371 -5.94 2.73 -14.39
N ALA A 372 -6.98 3.15 -13.66
CA ALA A 372 -8.22 3.65 -14.23
C ALA A 372 -8.60 4.98 -13.58
N ASP A 373 -9.08 5.91 -14.40
CA ASP A 373 -9.65 7.18 -13.96
C ASP A 373 -10.76 7.59 -14.93
N SER A 374 -11.99 7.23 -14.58
CA SER A 374 -13.15 7.50 -15.43
C SER A 374 -13.38 9.00 -15.66
N ALA A 375 -12.95 9.86 -14.73
CA ALA A 375 -13.08 11.31 -14.87
C ALA A 375 -12.10 11.91 -15.89
N LYS A 376 -11.02 11.18 -16.20
CA LYS A 376 -10.03 11.54 -17.22
C LYS A 376 -10.14 10.70 -18.50
N GLY A 377 -11.12 9.81 -18.58
CA GLY A 377 -11.26 8.87 -19.70
C GLY A 377 -10.13 7.83 -19.79
N LEU A 378 -9.42 7.59 -18.68
CA LEU A 378 -8.40 6.55 -18.59
C LEU A 378 -9.08 5.22 -18.29
N ASP A 379 -9.24 4.39 -19.32
CA ASP A 379 -9.82 3.05 -19.20
C ASP A 379 -8.79 2.02 -18.74
N PRO A 380 -9.17 1.09 -17.84
CA PRO A 380 -8.33 -0.05 -17.51
C PRO A 380 -8.25 -1.04 -18.67
N LYS A 381 -7.34 -2.01 -18.60
CA LYS A 381 -7.39 -3.19 -19.47
C LYS A 381 -8.27 -4.28 -18.85
N CYS A 382 -8.85 -5.10 -19.71
CA CYS A 382 -9.60 -6.31 -19.38
C CYS A 382 -9.18 -7.42 -20.36
N ASP A 383 -8.98 -8.62 -19.83
CA ASP A 383 -8.73 -9.83 -20.62
C ASP A 383 -9.63 -10.96 -20.11
N PRO A 384 -10.70 -11.33 -20.84
CA PRO A 384 -11.59 -12.41 -20.44
C PRO A 384 -10.93 -13.79 -20.34
N SER A 385 -9.72 -13.96 -20.87
CA SER A 385 -8.94 -15.20 -20.75
C SER A 385 -8.01 -15.21 -19.54
N ALA A 386 -7.77 -14.06 -18.90
CA ALA A 386 -6.99 -13.98 -17.67
C ALA A 386 -7.84 -14.38 -16.45
N PRO A 387 -7.21 -14.90 -15.38
CA PRO A 387 -7.88 -15.15 -14.11
C PRO A 387 -8.67 -13.93 -13.60
N PRO A 388 -9.77 -14.15 -12.86
CA PRO A 388 -10.56 -13.04 -12.32
C PRO A 388 -9.77 -12.07 -11.45
N ASP A 389 -8.84 -12.59 -10.64
CA ASP A 389 -8.00 -11.82 -9.71
C ASP A 389 -6.73 -11.24 -10.36
N ALA A 390 -6.54 -11.44 -11.68
CA ALA A 390 -5.34 -11.02 -12.37
C ALA A 390 -5.20 -9.49 -12.37
N ASP A 391 -3.99 -9.01 -12.10
CA ASP A 391 -3.65 -7.61 -12.30
C ASP A 391 -3.01 -7.40 -13.68
N LEU A 392 -3.60 -6.49 -14.47
CA LEU A 392 -3.16 -6.15 -15.83
C LEU A 392 -2.36 -4.84 -15.90
N SER A 393 -1.98 -4.28 -14.74
CA SER A 393 -1.17 -3.06 -14.60
C SER A 393 0.33 -3.36 -14.42
N SER A 394 0.70 -4.65 -14.38
CA SER A 394 2.07 -5.14 -14.35
C SER A 394 2.99 -4.46 -15.37
N ALA A 395 4.28 -4.33 -15.00
CA ALA A 395 5.32 -3.84 -15.89
C ALA A 395 5.85 -4.93 -16.84
N LEU A 396 5.34 -6.16 -16.75
CA LEU A 396 5.68 -7.23 -17.66
C LEU A 396 5.19 -6.93 -19.09
N PRO A 397 5.97 -7.32 -20.11
CA PRO A 397 5.45 -7.45 -21.46
C PRO A 397 4.19 -8.33 -21.50
N PRO A 398 3.17 -8.00 -22.33
CA PRO A 398 1.89 -8.71 -22.35
C PRO A 398 2.00 -10.24 -22.51
N GLU A 399 2.94 -10.71 -23.33
CA GLU A 399 3.18 -12.14 -23.54
C GLU A 399 3.72 -12.85 -22.30
N LYS A 400 4.60 -12.17 -21.54
CA LYS A 400 5.14 -12.70 -20.29
C LYS A 400 4.07 -12.71 -19.20
N LEU A 401 3.26 -11.66 -19.13
CA LEU A 401 2.14 -11.58 -18.19
C LEU A 401 1.11 -12.69 -18.47
N LYS A 402 0.76 -12.91 -19.74
CA LYS A 402 -0.12 -14.02 -20.13
C LYS A 402 0.43 -15.38 -19.73
N ALA A 403 1.73 -15.62 -19.94
CA ALA A 403 2.39 -16.85 -19.53
C ALA A 403 2.40 -17.08 -18.00
N VAL A 404 2.26 -16.02 -17.18
CA VAL A 404 2.05 -16.16 -15.73
C VAL A 404 0.68 -16.75 -15.42
N PHE A 405 -0.33 -16.36 -16.17
CA PHE A 405 -1.72 -16.74 -15.95
C PHE A 405 -2.06 -18.16 -16.42
N GLU A 406 -1.22 -18.75 -17.27
CA GLU A 406 -1.36 -20.12 -17.77
C GLU A 406 -0.75 -21.18 -16.82
N GLN A 407 -0.14 -20.77 -15.70
CA GLN A 407 0.62 -21.64 -14.77
C GLN A 407 -0.18 -22.22 -13.60
#